data_AF-A0A370B5G0-F1
#
_entry.id   AF-A0A370B5G0-F1
#
_cell.length_a   1.000
_cell.length_b   1.000
_cell.length_c   1.000
_cell.angle_alpha   90.00
_cell.angle_beta   90.00
_cell.angle_gamma   90.00
#
_symmetry.space_group_name_H-M   'P 1'
#
loop_
_entity.id
_entity.type
_entity.pdbx_description
1 polymer ?
#
loop_
_entity_poly.entity_id
_entity_poly.type
_entity_poly.pdbx_seq_one_letter_code
_entity_poly.pdbx_strand_id
1 'polypeptide(L)'
;MRRTPEFEDRDDLLITSYQLRGSAPWRTSDETVPYGHVLLAAATTGWSPGAVVARLTALGYAEIELPAGTLPVSVAREDVLLANTEVRDGHLGRWAGLGAPLTLRHVLQGAGRTGRSPAEAERLLLSFGYQIGTGVGHPPLPESADPRDIGLIRTDARGDGTWLERGAEVSARQVLDVAAELGCSPYAAAGRLVALGFRLPYTPEPEDERILGDGGRSGGHILAVARELGRRPSEIVARLRVLGLEIDAGTVPETPEPDDFVLLSEELDGRWPWLRVNRVVGVQPRHLLRAALATGRAPADVAERLASMGHRLPGNARLPEVADAADVRLLAAVEPTCSLLDNVHLEHVLRAASLTGRSPADVAERLVALGYRLPDEVAYPRVRGAL
;
A
#
# COMPACT_ATOMS: atom_id res chain seq x y z
N MET A 1 47.71 0.44 -14.59
CA MET A 1 48.28 1.23 -13.47
C MET A 1 48.10 2.70 -13.80
N ARG A 2 47.22 3.42 -13.08
CA ARG A 2 47.00 4.86 -13.27
C ARG A 2 48.18 5.60 -12.63
N ARG A 3 49.03 6.26 -13.44
CA ARG A 3 50.19 7.02 -12.94
C ARG A 3 49.70 8.21 -12.12
N THR A 4 50.39 8.49 -11.01
CA THR A 4 50.20 9.75 -10.28
C THR A 4 50.61 10.90 -11.20
N PRO A 5 49.75 11.89 -11.41
CA PRO A 5 50.15 13.06 -12.16
C PRO A 5 51.27 13.81 -11.42
N GLU A 6 52.28 14.29 -12.15
CA GLU A 6 53.39 15.10 -11.62
C GLU A 6 52.95 16.57 -11.47
N PHE A 7 51.85 16.82 -10.73
CA PHE A 7 51.39 18.19 -10.45
C PHE A 7 51.83 18.61 -9.05
N GLU A 8 52.46 19.79 -8.95
CA GLU A 8 52.78 20.42 -7.66
C GLU A 8 51.61 21.22 -7.08
N ASP A 9 50.66 21.62 -7.95
CA ASP A 9 49.49 22.41 -7.57
C ASP A 9 48.40 21.53 -6.94
N ARG A 10 47.98 21.89 -5.73
CA ARG A 10 46.91 21.21 -4.99
C ARG A 10 45.59 21.24 -5.73
N ASP A 11 45.28 22.33 -6.43
CA ASP A 11 44.04 22.47 -7.17
C ASP A 11 44.05 21.59 -8.43
N ASP A 12 45.21 21.41 -9.07
CA ASP A 12 45.37 20.47 -10.18
C ASP A 12 45.17 19.02 -9.75
N LEU A 13 45.73 18.64 -8.60
CA LEU A 13 45.49 17.33 -8.01
C LEU A 13 44.01 17.13 -7.68
N LEU A 14 43.33 18.17 -7.17
CA LEU A 14 41.90 18.10 -6.90
C LEU A 14 41.11 17.85 -8.18
N ILE A 15 41.21 18.72 -9.19
CA ILE A 15 40.39 18.65 -10.41
C ILE A 15 40.68 17.43 -11.29
N THR A 16 41.86 16.81 -11.17
CA THR A 16 42.23 15.60 -11.95
C THR A 16 41.96 14.29 -11.23
N SER A 17 41.65 14.32 -9.93
CA SER A 17 41.24 13.14 -9.19
C SER A 17 39.78 12.76 -9.46
N TYR A 18 39.47 11.47 -9.61
CA TYR A 18 38.13 10.98 -9.99
C TYR A 18 37.03 11.39 -9.00
N GLN A 19 37.38 11.51 -7.71
CA GLN A 19 36.46 11.89 -6.63
C GLN A 19 36.67 13.32 -6.11
N LEU A 20 37.53 14.11 -6.76
CA LEU A 20 37.91 15.47 -6.32
C LEU A 20 38.46 15.48 -4.88
N ARG A 21 39.27 14.47 -4.54
CA ARG A 21 39.92 14.32 -3.22
C ARG A 21 41.39 14.75 -3.23
N GLY A 22 41.96 15.03 -4.41
CA GLY A 22 43.39 15.33 -4.52
C GLY A 22 44.26 14.09 -4.35
N SER A 23 43.66 12.91 -4.49
CA SER A 23 44.31 11.61 -4.31
C SER A 23 43.79 10.62 -5.34
N ALA A 24 44.51 9.51 -5.51
CA ALA A 24 44.06 8.40 -6.35
C ALA A 24 42.62 7.92 -5.98
N PRO A 25 41.83 7.43 -6.95
CA PRO A 25 42.19 7.21 -8.36
C PRO A 25 42.15 8.48 -9.22
N TRP A 26 43.15 8.66 -10.08
CA TRP A 26 43.24 9.76 -11.04
C TRP A 26 42.39 9.48 -12.28
N ARG A 27 41.88 10.52 -12.93
CA ARG A 27 41.36 10.42 -14.29
C ARG A 27 42.52 10.27 -15.27
N THR A 28 42.26 9.61 -16.40
CA THR A 28 43.23 9.56 -17.48
C THR A 28 42.87 10.62 -18.53
N SER A 29 43.88 11.19 -19.17
CA SER A 29 43.70 12.31 -20.11
C SER A 29 43.02 11.92 -21.43
N ASP A 30 42.94 10.61 -21.71
CA ASP A 30 42.25 9.99 -22.84
C ASP A 30 40.79 9.65 -22.55
N GLU A 31 40.34 9.71 -21.29
CA GLU A 31 38.93 9.56 -20.93
C GLU A 31 38.21 10.92 -21.07
N THR A 32 37.03 10.92 -21.69
CA THR A 32 36.17 12.10 -21.71
C THR A 32 35.82 12.53 -20.29
N VAL A 33 36.09 13.80 -19.95
CA VAL A 33 35.75 14.37 -18.64
C VAL A 33 34.25 14.71 -18.62
N PRO A 34 33.44 14.10 -17.75
CA PRO A 34 32.01 14.36 -17.69
C PRO A 34 31.72 15.79 -17.22
N TYR A 35 30.64 16.40 -17.73
CA TYR A 35 30.31 17.78 -17.40
C TYR A 35 30.06 17.99 -15.89
N GLY A 36 29.40 17.03 -15.23
CA GLY A 36 29.17 17.08 -13.79
C GLY A 36 30.47 17.09 -12.95
N HIS A 37 31.57 16.52 -13.48
CA HIS A 37 32.89 16.60 -12.84
C HIS A 37 33.44 18.02 -12.86
N VAL A 38 33.30 18.73 -13.99
CA VAL A 38 33.70 20.13 -14.15
C VAL A 38 32.92 21.02 -13.18
N LEU A 39 31.60 20.81 -13.08
CA LEU A 39 30.76 21.55 -12.14
C LEU A 39 31.15 21.30 -10.68
N LEU A 40 31.41 20.04 -10.31
CA LEU A 40 31.78 19.72 -8.93
C LEU A 40 33.18 20.24 -8.58
N ALA A 41 34.10 20.21 -9.54
CA ALA A 41 35.42 20.80 -9.40
C ALA A 41 35.32 22.30 -9.16
N ALA A 42 34.54 23.02 -9.98
CA ALA A 42 34.29 24.45 -9.83
C ALA A 42 33.70 24.78 -8.44
N ALA A 43 32.69 24.03 -7.99
CA ALA A 43 32.11 24.21 -6.67
C ALA A 43 33.09 23.91 -5.51
N THR A 44 34.07 23.03 -5.73
CA THR A 44 35.03 22.60 -4.69
C THR A 44 36.22 23.55 -4.59
N THR A 45 36.72 24.07 -5.71
CA THR A 45 37.85 25.01 -5.75
C THR A 45 37.41 26.47 -5.64
N GLY A 46 36.12 26.76 -5.80
CA GLY A 46 35.58 28.12 -5.89
C GLY A 46 35.85 28.81 -7.22
N TRP A 47 36.34 28.07 -8.22
CA TRP A 47 36.57 28.59 -9.57
C TRP A 47 35.28 28.65 -10.38
N SER A 48 35.27 29.42 -11.46
CA SER A 48 34.21 29.29 -12.46
C SER A 48 34.38 27.99 -13.25
N PRO A 49 33.29 27.33 -13.69
CA PRO A 49 33.36 26.19 -14.59
C PRO A 49 34.26 26.43 -15.81
N GLY A 50 34.21 27.63 -16.40
CA GLY A 50 35.10 28.00 -17.52
C GLY A 50 36.59 27.99 -17.15
N ALA A 51 36.96 28.42 -15.95
CA ALA A 51 38.34 28.36 -15.47
C ALA A 51 38.81 26.91 -15.23
N VAL A 52 37.93 26.05 -14.72
CA VAL A 52 38.22 24.61 -14.58
C VAL A 52 38.45 23.96 -15.95
N VAL A 53 37.60 24.25 -16.94
CA VAL A 53 37.76 23.74 -18.31
C VAL A 53 39.11 24.20 -18.88
N ALA A 54 39.42 25.49 -18.80
CA ALA A 54 40.69 26.03 -19.27
C ALA A 54 41.89 25.35 -18.61
N ARG A 55 41.81 25.09 -17.29
CA ARG A 55 42.89 24.40 -16.57
C ARG A 55 43.01 22.93 -16.98
N LEU A 56 41.90 22.19 -17.08
CA LEU A 56 41.92 20.79 -17.53
C LEU A 56 42.49 20.65 -18.95
N THR A 57 42.13 21.56 -19.86
CA THR A 57 42.71 21.60 -21.21
C THR A 57 44.22 21.84 -21.18
N ALA A 58 44.70 22.76 -20.33
CA ALA A 58 46.14 23.00 -20.16
C ALA A 58 46.89 21.79 -19.57
N LEU A 59 46.21 20.97 -18.76
CA LEU A 59 46.74 19.72 -18.21
C LEU A 59 46.65 18.52 -19.19
N GLY A 60 46.18 18.74 -20.42
CA GLY A 60 46.14 17.74 -21.48
C GLY A 60 44.85 16.92 -21.56
N TYR A 61 43.79 17.28 -20.83
CA TYR A 61 42.47 16.68 -20.98
C TYR A 61 41.77 17.31 -22.19
N ALA A 62 41.88 16.66 -23.35
CA ALA A 62 41.39 17.18 -24.61
C ALA A 62 39.87 17.00 -24.79
N GLU A 63 39.29 15.94 -24.24
CA GLU A 63 37.87 15.63 -24.37
C GLU A 63 37.12 16.00 -23.08
N ILE A 64 36.41 17.13 -23.09
CA ILE A 64 35.58 17.59 -21.99
C ILE A 64 34.15 17.75 -22.48
N GLU A 65 33.21 17.10 -21.81
CA GLU A 65 31.79 17.23 -22.10
C GLU A 65 31.27 18.60 -21.63
N LEU A 66 30.66 19.37 -22.54
CA LEU A 66 30.15 20.73 -22.28
C LEU A 66 28.74 20.90 -22.88
N PRO A 67 27.88 21.71 -22.25
CA PRO A 67 26.57 22.03 -22.81
C PRO A 67 26.72 22.90 -24.06
N ALA A 68 25.72 22.84 -24.94
CA ALA A 68 25.65 23.70 -26.11
C ALA A 68 25.48 25.20 -25.75
N GLY A 69 25.04 25.50 -24.53
CA GLY A 69 24.83 26.85 -24.01
C GLY A 69 26.04 27.42 -23.26
N THR A 70 25.86 28.59 -22.66
CA THR A 70 26.88 29.24 -21.83
C THR A 70 27.08 28.50 -20.50
N LEU A 71 28.34 28.34 -20.09
CA LEU A 71 28.66 27.81 -18.77
C LEU A 71 28.18 28.75 -17.65
N PRO A 72 27.68 28.21 -16.53
CA PRO A 72 27.31 29.04 -15.40
C PRO A 72 28.53 29.76 -14.82
N VAL A 73 28.32 30.96 -14.26
CA VAL A 73 29.39 31.78 -13.69
C VAL A 73 29.91 31.18 -12.38
N SER A 74 29.01 30.62 -11.58
CA SER A 74 29.29 29.95 -10.30
C SER A 74 28.28 28.84 -10.07
N VAL A 75 28.66 27.83 -9.29
CA VAL A 75 27.79 26.71 -8.92
C VAL A 75 27.96 26.35 -7.45
N ALA A 76 26.86 26.16 -6.73
CA ALA A 76 26.92 25.66 -5.36
C ALA A 76 27.12 24.14 -5.36
N ARG A 77 27.86 23.62 -4.38
CA ARG A 77 28.17 22.19 -4.29
C ARG A 77 26.91 21.34 -4.21
N GLU A 78 25.90 21.75 -3.44
CA GLU A 78 24.64 21.01 -3.34
C GLU A 78 23.87 20.92 -4.67
N ASP A 79 23.92 21.95 -5.51
CA ASP A 79 23.18 21.96 -6.78
C ASP A 79 23.78 20.96 -7.77
N VAL A 80 25.11 20.84 -7.78
CA VAL A 80 25.81 19.89 -8.67
C VAL A 80 25.43 18.44 -8.35
N LEU A 81 25.08 18.14 -7.09
CA LEU A 81 24.68 16.79 -6.70
C LEU A 81 23.38 16.34 -7.38
N LEU A 82 22.56 17.26 -7.90
CA LEU A 82 21.37 16.94 -8.69
C LEU A 82 21.70 16.15 -9.96
N ALA A 83 22.83 16.45 -10.61
CA ALA A 83 23.28 15.80 -11.84
C ALA A 83 24.01 14.46 -11.62
N ASN A 84 24.25 14.08 -10.38
CA ASN A 84 24.90 12.83 -10.03
C ASN A 84 23.91 11.66 -10.11
N THR A 85 24.27 10.56 -10.78
CA THR A 85 23.38 9.43 -11.11
C THR A 85 23.44 8.28 -10.11
N GLU A 86 24.55 8.10 -9.39
CA GLU A 86 24.71 7.05 -8.38
C GLU A 86 25.56 7.55 -7.20
N VAL A 87 24.97 7.53 -6.01
CA VAL A 87 25.72 7.55 -4.74
C VAL A 87 25.39 6.27 -3.99
N ARG A 88 25.78 5.12 -4.55
CA ARG A 88 26.06 3.95 -3.72
C ARG A 88 27.50 4.11 -3.21
N ASP A 89 27.67 4.03 -1.90
CA ASP A 89 28.97 4.01 -1.21
C ASP A 89 29.83 5.28 -1.31
N GLY A 90 29.23 6.47 -1.36
CA GLY A 90 29.97 7.75 -1.29
C GLY A 90 30.87 8.05 -2.49
N HIS A 91 30.64 7.38 -3.63
CA HIS A 91 31.37 7.59 -4.87
C HIS A 91 30.72 8.72 -5.69
N LEU A 92 31.38 9.86 -5.83
CA LEU A 92 30.93 11.00 -6.66
C LEU A 92 31.26 10.81 -8.15
N GLY A 93 31.27 9.58 -8.65
CA GLY A 93 31.94 9.22 -9.90
C GLY A 93 31.06 9.16 -11.16
N ARG A 94 29.76 8.90 -10.99
CA ARG A 94 28.82 8.76 -12.12
C ARG A 94 27.95 10.00 -12.26
N TRP A 95 28.08 10.62 -13.41
CA TRP A 95 27.38 11.85 -13.80
C TRP A 95 26.40 11.53 -14.91
N ALA A 96 25.28 12.24 -14.95
CA ALA A 96 24.44 12.19 -16.12
C ALA A 96 25.16 12.86 -17.29
N GLY A 97 25.10 12.23 -18.46
CA GLY A 97 25.60 12.81 -19.70
C GLY A 97 24.61 13.84 -20.25
N LEU A 98 25.12 14.80 -21.02
CA LEU A 98 24.33 15.84 -21.69
C LEU A 98 23.65 15.34 -22.97
N GLY A 99 24.13 14.23 -23.53
CA GLY A 99 23.61 13.66 -24.78
C GLY A 99 22.27 12.91 -24.66
N ALA A 100 21.78 12.66 -23.44
CA ALA A 100 20.52 11.96 -23.20
C ALA A 100 19.63 12.77 -22.24
N PRO A 101 18.33 12.94 -22.52
CA PRO A 101 17.42 13.63 -21.61
C PRO A 101 17.34 12.92 -20.25
N LEU A 102 17.42 13.70 -19.17
CA LEU A 102 17.22 13.22 -17.81
C LEU A 102 15.78 12.77 -17.62
N THR A 103 15.61 11.58 -17.05
CA THR A 103 14.27 11.04 -16.74
C THR A 103 13.70 11.68 -15.46
N LEU A 104 12.39 11.60 -15.27
CA LEU A 104 11.72 12.05 -14.04
C LEU A 104 12.37 11.44 -12.79
N ARG A 105 12.73 10.15 -12.84
CA ARG A 105 13.48 9.47 -11.77
C ARG A 105 14.74 10.23 -11.35
N HIS A 106 15.55 10.69 -12.31
CA HIS A 106 16.78 11.42 -12.00
C HIS A 106 16.48 12.72 -11.25
N VAL A 107 15.46 13.46 -11.69
CA VAL A 107 15.04 14.70 -11.04
C VAL A 107 14.58 14.43 -9.60
N LEU A 108 13.68 13.45 -9.39
CA LEU A 108 13.16 13.13 -8.06
C LEU A 108 14.24 12.58 -7.13
N GLN A 109 15.16 11.76 -7.65
CA GLN A 109 16.29 11.24 -6.88
C GLN A 109 17.28 12.36 -6.49
N GLY A 110 17.51 13.34 -7.38
CA GLY A 110 18.29 14.55 -7.07
C GLY A 110 17.62 15.42 -6.01
N ALA A 111 16.33 15.72 -6.21
CA ALA A 111 15.52 16.53 -5.30
C ALA A 111 15.49 15.92 -3.88
N GLY A 112 15.19 14.62 -3.77
CA GLY A 112 15.16 13.92 -2.49
C GLY A 112 16.50 13.91 -1.74
N ARG A 113 17.63 13.78 -2.47
CA ARG A 113 18.98 13.83 -1.86
C ARG A 113 19.37 15.21 -1.36
N THR A 114 18.90 16.25 -2.03
CA THR A 114 19.25 17.64 -1.72
C THR A 114 18.22 18.32 -0.83
N GLY A 115 17.11 17.65 -0.52
CA GLY A 115 16.00 18.21 0.25
C GLY A 115 15.21 19.29 -0.51
N ARG A 116 15.34 19.35 -1.84
CA ARG A 116 14.70 20.36 -2.69
C ARG A 116 13.39 19.86 -3.27
N SER A 117 12.58 20.78 -3.79
CA SER A 117 11.38 20.41 -4.54
C SER A 117 11.75 19.86 -5.93
N PRO A 118 10.92 18.98 -6.52
CA PRO A 118 11.09 18.53 -7.90
C PRO A 118 11.17 19.68 -8.91
N ALA A 119 10.35 20.72 -8.77
CA ALA A 119 10.35 21.90 -9.64
C ALA A 119 11.65 22.72 -9.54
N GLU A 120 12.19 22.86 -8.33
CA GLU A 120 13.47 23.55 -8.13
C GLU A 120 14.63 22.76 -8.73
N ALA A 121 14.66 21.45 -8.50
CA ALA A 121 15.66 20.56 -9.08
C ALA A 121 15.64 20.59 -10.62
N GLU A 122 14.44 20.59 -11.22
CA GLU A 122 14.25 20.72 -12.67
C GLU A 122 14.83 22.03 -13.20
N ARG A 123 14.48 23.16 -12.58
CA ARG A 123 14.99 24.49 -12.98
C ARG A 123 16.51 24.58 -12.89
N LEU A 124 17.11 24.03 -11.83
CA LEU A 124 18.57 24.02 -11.68
C LEU A 124 19.26 23.16 -12.72
N LEU A 125 18.75 21.95 -12.98
CA LEU A 125 19.29 21.07 -14.01
C LEU A 125 19.22 21.72 -15.41
N LEU A 126 18.09 22.35 -15.74
CA LEU A 126 17.94 23.13 -16.97
C LEU A 126 18.93 24.31 -17.03
N SER A 127 19.14 25.01 -15.91
CA SER A 127 20.10 26.13 -15.84
C SER A 127 21.56 25.69 -16.06
N PHE A 128 21.89 24.44 -15.75
CA PHE A 128 23.19 23.85 -16.04
C PHE A 128 23.34 23.39 -17.50
N GLY A 129 22.25 23.38 -18.27
CA GLY A 129 22.23 22.93 -19.65
C GLY A 129 21.87 21.45 -19.84
N TYR A 130 21.40 20.77 -18.79
CA TYR A 130 20.84 19.43 -18.93
C TYR A 130 19.48 19.50 -19.63
N GLN A 131 19.24 18.55 -20.53
CA GLN A 131 17.91 18.34 -21.09
C GLN A 131 17.13 17.41 -20.18
N ILE A 132 15.85 17.69 -19.99
CA ILE A 132 14.97 16.85 -19.18
C ILE A 132 13.92 16.27 -20.13
N GLY A 133 13.77 14.95 -20.10
CA GLY A 133 12.79 14.20 -20.89
C GLY A 133 11.36 14.39 -20.38
N THR A 134 11.04 15.56 -19.84
CA THR A 134 9.68 15.97 -19.53
C THR A 134 9.03 16.35 -20.85
N GLY A 135 8.37 15.39 -21.49
CA GLY A 135 7.65 15.58 -22.76
C GLY A 135 6.86 16.89 -22.82
N VAL A 136 6.79 17.46 -24.03
CA VAL A 136 6.00 18.66 -24.32
C VAL A 136 4.53 18.40 -23.93
N GLY A 137 3.96 19.23 -23.05
CA GLY A 137 2.55 19.13 -22.63
C GLY A 137 2.29 18.49 -21.26
N HIS A 138 3.32 18.17 -20.47
CA HIS A 138 3.12 17.77 -19.07
C HIS A 138 2.98 19.00 -18.14
N PRO A 139 2.23 18.88 -17.02
CA PRO A 139 2.15 19.94 -16.01
C PRO A 139 3.54 20.28 -15.45
N PRO A 140 3.74 21.46 -14.84
CA PRO A 140 4.97 21.72 -14.09
C PRO A 140 5.12 20.72 -12.94
N LEU A 141 6.36 20.40 -12.58
CA LEU A 141 6.62 19.57 -11.40
C LEU A 141 6.18 20.28 -10.10
N PRO A 142 5.93 19.54 -9.02
CA PRO A 142 5.49 20.14 -7.77
C PRO A 142 6.59 20.98 -7.10
N GLU A 143 6.18 22.12 -6.52
CA GLU A 143 7.04 23.02 -5.75
C GLU A 143 7.24 22.58 -4.29
N SER A 144 6.47 21.58 -3.82
CA SER A 144 6.70 20.96 -2.51
C SER A 144 7.59 19.73 -2.65
N ALA A 145 8.53 19.56 -1.72
CA ALA A 145 9.31 18.34 -1.60
C ALA A 145 8.50 17.26 -0.89
N ASP A 146 8.54 16.02 -1.40
CA ASP A 146 8.03 14.84 -0.70
C ASP A 146 9.08 13.71 -0.79
N PRO A 147 9.61 13.21 0.34
CA PRO A 147 10.60 12.13 0.33
C PRO A 147 10.07 10.83 -0.31
N ARG A 148 8.76 10.69 -0.46
CA ARG A 148 8.08 9.52 -1.05
C ARG A 148 8.02 9.57 -2.57
N ASP A 149 8.36 10.69 -3.21
CA ASP A 149 8.27 10.90 -4.66
C ASP A 149 8.96 9.80 -5.47
N ILE A 150 10.16 9.41 -5.06
CA ILE A 150 10.91 8.35 -5.72
C ILE A 150 10.22 6.99 -5.55
N GLY A 151 9.62 6.74 -4.40
CA GLY A 151 8.87 5.51 -4.12
C GLY A 151 7.60 5.39 -4.96
N LEU A 152 6.89 6.51 -5.15
CA LEU A 152 5.63 6.55 -5.90
C LEU A 152 5.78 6.15 -7.37
N ILE A 153 6.93 6.40 -7.97
CA ILE A 153 7.17 6.12 -9.40
C ILE A 153 7.77 4.73 -9.66
N ARG A 154 7.83 3.85 -8.65
CA ARG A 154 8.30 2.47 -8.80
C ARG A 154 7.18 1.60 -9.36
N THR A 155 7.51 0.69 -10.27
CA THR A 155 6.55 -0.28 -10.82
C THR A 155 6.50 -1.58 -10.03
N ASP A 156 7.51 -1.86 -9.20
CA ASP A 156 7.57 -3.05 -8.34
C ASP A 156 8.01 -2.71 -6.90
N ALA A 157 7.47 -3.45 -5.94
CA ALA A 157 7.85 -3.37 -4.53
C ALA A 157 9.24 -3.98 -4.26
N ARG A 158 9.71 -4.88 -5.13
CA ARG A 158 10.96 -5.64 -4.94
C ARG A 158 12.23 -4.92 -5.41
N GLY A 159 12.11 -3.80 -6.11
CA GLY A 159 13.22 -2.91 -6.42
C GLY A 159 14.03 -3.35 -7.65
N ASP A 160 13.40 -4.07 -8.56
CA ASP A 160 13.98 -4.68 -9.76
C ASP A 160 14.43 -3.59 -10.78
N GLY A 161 14.10 -2.32 -10.49
CA GLY A 161 14.64 -1.16 -11.19
C GLY A 161 13.79 -0.70 -12.35
N THR A 162 12.53 -1.13 -12.43
CA THR A 162 11.56 -0.58 -13.37
C THR A 162 10.85 0.64 -12.76
N TRP A 163 10.65 1.67 -13.58
CA TRP A 163 10.13 2.98 -13.14
C TRP A 163 9.04 3.43 -14.09
N LEU A 164 8.01 4.05 -13.55
CA LEU A 164 6.95 4.65 -14.34
C LEU A 164 7.50 5.84 -15.13
N GLU A 165 7.18 5.87 -16.42
CA GLU A 165 7.47 7.02 -17.27
C GLU A 165 6.43 8.12 -17.06
N ARG A 166 6.87 9.37 -17.10
CA ARG A 166 5.97 10.51 -16.93
C ARG A 166 4.85 10.48 -17.98
N GLY A 167 3.62 10.70 -17.57
CA GLY A 167 2.44 10.58 -18.44
C GLY A 167 1.90 9.16 -18.62
N ALA A 168 2.58 8.15 -18.05
CA ALA A 168 2.02 6.81 -17.95
C ALA A 168 0.69 6.83 -17.17
N GLU A 169 -0.19 5.90 -17.55
CA GLU A 169 -1.41 5.65 -16.80
C GLU A 169 -1.09 4.76 -15.60
N VAL A 170 -1.58 5.14 -14.43
CA VAL A 170 -1.42 4.38 -13.18
C VAL A 170 -2.80 3.91 -12.73
N SER A 171 -2.96 2.59 -12.61
CA SER A 171 -4.21 1.98 -12.16
C SER A 171 -4.45 2.25 -10.67
N ALA A 172 -5.72 2.23 -10.25
CA ALA A 172 -6.07 2.38 -8.83
C ALA A 172 -5.38 1.31 -7.95
N ARG A 173 -5.25 0.08 -8.44
CA ARG A 173 -4.55 -1.00 -7.74
C ARG A 173 -3.08 -0.65 -7.47
N GLN A 174 -2.37 -0.11 -8.45
CA GLN A 174 -0.98 0.32 -8.27
C GLN A 174 -0.87 1.45 -7.25
N VAL A 175 -1.81 2.41 -7.26
CA VAL A 175 -1.87 3.47 -6.24
C VAL A 175 -2.07 2.90 -4.84
N LEU A 176 -2.95 1.92 -4.67
CA LEU A 176 -3.21 1.26 -3.39
C LEU A 176 -1.97 0.49 -2.90
N ASP A 177 -1.34 -0.28 -3.79
CA ASP A 177 -0.16 -1.08 -3.47
C ASP A 177 1.01 -0.17 -3.02
N VAL A 178 1.27 0.93 -3.76
CA VAL A 178 2.35 1.85 -3.41
C VAL A 178 2.05 2.69 -2.16
N ALA A 179 0.78 3.07 -1.95
CA ALA A 179 0.38 3.77 -0.73
C ALA A 179 0.56 2.90 0.51
N ALA A 180 0.21 1.61 0.42
CA ALA A 180 0.44 0.63 1.48
C ALA A 180 1.94 0.41 1.74
N GLU A 181 2.77 0.29 0.69
CA GLU A 181 4.23 0.16 0.83
C GLU A 181 4.86 1.38 1.51
N LEU A 182 4.42 2.58 1.14
CA LEU A 182 4.97 3.85 1.65
C LEU A 182 4.32 4.30 2.97
N GLY A 183 3.34 3.56 3.49
CA GLY A 183 2.62 3.89 4.72
C GLY A 183 1.91 5.24 4.65
N CYS A 184 1.37 5.59 3.49
CA CYS A 184 0.63 6.84 3.28
C CYS A 184 -0.79 6.58 2.80
N SER A 185 -1.62 7.63 2.77
CA SER A 185 -2.99 7.47 2.33
C SER A 185 -3.07 7.31 0.80
N PRO A 186 -3.99 6.47 0.28
CA PRO A 186 -4.21 6.32 -1.15
C PRO A 186 -4.55 7.63 -1.86
N TYR A 187 -5.31 8.52 -1.20
CA TYR A 187 -5.64 9.84 -1.73
C TYR A 187 -4.39 10.72 -1.88
N ALA A 188 -3.52 10.75 -0.86
CA ALA A 188 -2.26 11.49 -0.92
C ALA A 188 -1.33 10.95 -2.01
N ALA A 189 -1.21 9.62 -2.13
CA ALA A 189 -0.42 8.97 -3.18
C ALA A 189 -0.96 9.30 -4.58
N ALA A 190 -2.28 9.19 -4.78
CA ALA A 190 -2.95 9.52 -6.04
C ALA A 190 -2.75 11.00 -6.43
N GLY A 191 -3.01 11.91 -5.50
CA GLY A 191 -2.82 13.34 -5.71
C GLY A 191 -1.38 13.69 -6.04
N ARG A 192 -0.42 13.03 -5.38
CA ARG A 192 0.99 13.23 -5.65
C ARG A 192 1.41 12.69 -7.02
N LEU A 193 0.93 11.52 -7.43
CA LEU A 193 1.15 10.98 -8.78
C LEU A 193 0.59 11.92 -9.86
N VAL A 194 -0.61 12.47 -9.67
CA VAL A 194 -1.18 13.47 -10.60
C VAL A 194 -0.29 14.71 -10.67
N ALA A 195 0.19 15.22 -9.53
CA ALA A 195 1.11 16.38 -9.49
C ALA A 195 2.45 16.11 -10.18
N LEU A 196 2.95 14.87 -10.14
CA LEU A 196 4.15 14.45 -10.86
C LEU A 196 3.92 14.26 -12.37
N GLY A 197 2.67 14.31 -12.82
CA GLY A 197 2.28 14.24 -14.23
C GLY A 197 1.85 12.85 -14.70
N PHE A 198 1.44 11.96 -13.79
CA PHE A 198 0.84 10.67 -14.13
C PHE A 198 -0.67 10.81 -14.36
N ARG A 199 -1.22 9.93 -15.20
CA ARG A 199 -2.66 9.89 -15.49
C ARG A 199 -3.31 8.79 -14.66
N LEU A 200 -4.44 9.10 -14.04
CA LEU A 200 -5.28 8.13 -13.37
C LEU A 200 -6.54 7.91 -14.21
N PRO A 201 -7.02 6.66 -14.40
CA PRO A 201 -8.27 6.39 -15.09
C PRO A 201 -9.52 6.76 -14.25
N TYR A 202 -9.31 7.40 -13.09
CA TYR A 202 -10.33 7.82 -12.15
C TYR A 202 -9.88 9.12 -11.45
N THR A 203 -10.84 9.85 -10.86
CA THR A 203 -10.52 11.03 -10.04
C THR A 203 -10.41 10.60 -8.57
N PRO A 204 -9.27 10.83 -7.88
CA PRO A 204 -9.13 10.49 -6.47
C PRO A 204 -10.01 11.40 -5.60
N GLU A 205 -10.67 10.81 -4.60
CA GLU A 205 -11.57 11.51 -3.67
C GLU A 205 -11.01 11.36 -2.24
N PRO A 206 -11.04 12.41 -1.39
CA PRO A 206 -10.58 12.30 0.01
C PRO A 206 -11.32 11.20 0.79
N GLU A 207 -12.59 10.97 0.44
CA GLU A 207 -13.45 9.94 1.02
C GLU A 207 -12.95 8.51 0.73
N ASP A 208 -12.08 8.32 -0.27
CA ASP A 208 -11.48 7.01 -0.60
C ASP A 208 -10.78 6.41 0.62
N GLU A 209 -10.14 7.23 1.45
CA GLU A 209 -9.47 6.77 2.67
C GLU A 209 -10.45 6.08 3.61
N ARG A 210 -11.63 6.67 3.80
CA ARG A 210 -12.66 6.11 4.67
C ARG A 210 -13.30 4.86 4.06
N ILE A 211 -13.51 4.87 2.74
CA ILE A 211 -14.05 3.75 1.97
C ILE A 211 -13.09 2.54 2.02
N LEU A 212 -11.78 2.77 2.02
CA LEU A 212 -10.74 1.74 1.99
C LEU A 212 -10.31 1.22 3.37
N GLY A 213 -10.72 1.86 4.45
CA GLY A 213 -10.27 1.55 5.81
C GLY A 213 -10.55 0.12 6.30
N ASP A 214 -10.17 -0.15 7.55
CA ASP A 214 -9.97 -1.49 8.16
C ASP A 214 -11.19 -2.43 8.22
N GLY A 215 -12.36 -2.01 7.73
CA GLY A 215 -13.57 -2.84 7.70
C GLY A 215 -13.63 -3.87 6.58
N GLY A 216 -12.71 -3.83 5.63
CA GLY A 216 -12.66 -4.76 4.51
C GLY A 216 -13.86 -4.59 3.57
N ARG A 217 -13.98 -5.47 2.58
CA ARG A 217 -14.97 -5.35 1.49
C ARG A 217 -16.29 -6.07 1.82
N SER A 218 -16.68 -6.08 3.09
CA SER A 218 -17.88 -6.73 3.60
C SER A 218 -19.11 -5.83 3.48
N GLY A 219 -20.32 -6.42 3.50
CA GLY A 219 -21.57 -5.66 3.48
C GLY A 219 -21.69 -4.70 4.67
N GLY A 220 -21.28 -5.15 5.87
CA GLY A 220 -21.32 -4.32 7.08
C GLY A 220 -20.44 -3.06 6.98
N HIS A 221 -19.24 -3.18 6.40
CA HIS A 221 -18.38 -2.02 6.16
C HIS A 221 -19.00 -1.03 5.19
N ILE A 222 -19.56 -1.52 4.08
CA ILE A 222 -20.20 -0.68 3.07
C ILE A 222 -21.37 0.10 3.67
N LEU A 223 -22.24 -0.57 4.45
CA LEU A 223 -23.35 0.08 5.13
C LEU A 223 -22.89 1.13 6.15
N ALA A 224 -21.85 0.80 6.93
CA ALA A 224 -21.30 1.71 7.94
C ALA A 224 -20.71 2.98 7.31
N VAL A 225 -19.92 2.82 6.25
CA VAL A 225 -19.33 3.93 5.49
C VAL A 225 -20.42 4.76 4.80
N ALA A 226 -21.41 4.10 4.17
CA ALA A 226 -22.53 4.79 3.53
C ALA A 226 -23.29 5.68 4.53
N ARG A 227 -23.59 5.16 5.73
CA ARG A 227 -24.23 5.91 6.81
C ARG A 227 -23.39 7.10 7.28
N GLU A 228 -22.09 6.90 7.45
CA GLU A 228 -21.16 7.94 7.94
C GLU A 228 -21.00 9.08 6.93
N LEU A 229 -20.89 8.75 5.64
CA LEU A 229 -20.73 9.73 4.56
C LEU A 229 -22.07 10.31 4.05
N GLY A 230 -23.21 9.82 4.56
CA GLY A 230 -24.54 10.23 4.07
C GLY A 230 -24.81 9.84 2.62
N ARG A 231 -24.18 8.77 2.13
CA ARG A 231 -24.28 8.26 0.76
C ARG A 231 -25.10 6.99 0.68
N ARG A 232 -25.49 6.60 -0.53
CA ARG A 232 -26.15 5.30 -0.76
C ARG A 232 -25.13 4.16 -0.77
N PRO A 233 -25.47 2.97 -0.25
CA PRO A 233 -24.59 1.80 -0.32
C PRO A 233 -24.13 1.46 -1.74
N SER A 234 -25.00 1.60 -2.76
CA SER A 234 -24.63 1.46 -4.18
C SER A 234 -23.51 2.40 -4.63
N GLU A 235 -23.45 3.63 -4.10
CA GLU A 235 -22.42 4.61 -4.45
C GLU A 235 -21.06 4.20 -3.88
N ILE A 236 -21.03 3.66 -2.66
CA ILE A 236 -19.81 3.11 -2.06
C ILE A 236 -19.34 1.88 -2.84
N VAL A 237 -20.25 0.99 -3.23
CA VAL A 237 -19.95 -0.17 -4.08
C VAL A 237 -19.40 0.27 -5.44
N ALA A 238 -20.03 1.25 -6.08
CA ALA A 238 -19.57 1.79 -7.36
C ALA A 238 -18.16 2.40 -7.22
N ARG A 239 -17.91 3.15 -6.14
CA ARG A 239 -16.61 3.74 -5.88
C ARG A 239 -15.51 2.69 -5.67
N LEU A 240 -15.78 1.64 -4.89
CA LEU A 240 -14.85 0.51 -4.72
C LEU A 240 -14.50 -0.19 -6.05
N ARG A 241 -15.48 -0.32 -6.97
CA ARG A 241 -15.22 -0.87 -8.31
C ARG A 241 -14.34 0.03 -9.16
N VAL A 242 -14.55 1.35 -9.10
CA VAL A 242 -13.68 2.34 -9.77
C VAL A 242 -12.25 2.23 -9.25
N LEU A 243 -12.07 1.95 -7.95
CA LEU A 243 -10.77 1.70 -7.33
C LEU A 243 -10.18 0.31 -7.66
N GLY A 244 -10.81 -0.46 -8.56
CA GLY A 244 -10.32 -1.77 -9.01
C GLY A 244 -10.45 -2.88 -7.97
N LEU A 245 -11.30 -2.70 -6.97
CA LEU A 245 -11.49 -3.68 -5.90
C LEU A 245 -12.68 -4.59 -6.18
N GLU A 246 -12.42 -5.89 -6.16
CA GLU A 246 -13.48 -6.90 -6.15
C GLU A 246 -14.17 -6.92 -4.79
N ILE A 247 -15.50 -6.86 -4.81
CA ILE A 247 -16.35 -6.75 -3.62
C ILE A 247 -16.95 -8.12 -3.32
N ASP A 248 -16.60 -8.70 -2.17
CA ASP A 248 -17.20 -9.93 -1.66
C ASP A 248 -18.14 -9.63 -0.49
N ALA A 249 -19.07 -8.71 -0.75
CA ALA A 249 -20.01 -8.20 0.24
C ALA A 249 -21.38 -8.89 0.21
N GLY A 250 -21.59 -9.84 -0.70
CA GLY A 250 -22.93 -10.35 -0.98
C GLY A 250 -23.84 -9.27 -1.56
N THR A 251 -25.11 -9.30 -1.17
CA THR A 251 -26.08 -8.27 -1.57
C THR A 251 -26.09 -7.20 -0.49
N VAL A 252 -25.78 -5.97 -0.84
CA VAL A 252 -25.86 -4.84 0.11
C VAL A 252 -27.22 -4.16 -0.07
N PRO A 253 -28.04 -4.05 0.98
CA PRO A 253 -29.34 -3.39 0.88
C PRO A 253 -29.17 -1.88 0.68
N GLU A 254 -29.93 -1.28 -0.23
CA GLU A 254 -29.89 0.18 -0.46
C GLU A 254 -30.47 0.98 0.71
N THR A 255 -31.40 0.37 1.46
CA THR A 255 -32.02 0.97 2.65
C THR A 255 -31.82 0.02 3.82
N PRO A 256 -30.72 0.17 4.57
CA PRO A 256 -30.45 -0.69 5.70
C PRO A 256 -31.43 -0.43 6.85
N GLU A 257 -31.85 -1.52 7.49
CA GLU A 257 -32.58 -1.49 8.77
C GLU A 257 -31.58 -1.26 9.92
N PRO A 258 -31.99 -0.65 11.05
CA PRO A 258 -31.12 -0.48 12.21
C PRO A 258 -30.49 -1.79 12.68
N ASP A 259 -31.24 -2.88 12.60
CA ASP A 259 -30.79 -4.22 12.99
C ASP A 259 -29.72 -4.78 12.06
N ASP A 260 -29.64 -4.36 10.79
CA ASP A 260 -28.66 -4.91 9.83
C ASP A 260 -27.22 -4.71 10.32
N PHE A 261 -26.94 -3.56 10.95
CA PHE A 261 -25.64 -3.29 11.54
C PHE A 261 -25.31 -4.29 12.66
N VAL A 262 -26.30 -4.58 13.51
CA VAL A 262 -26.16 -5.56 14.60
C VAL A 262 -25.97 -6.96 14.04
N LEU A 263 -26.80 -7.36 13.07
CA LEU A 263 -26.75 -8.68 12.45
C LEU A 263 -25.39 -8.96 11.77
N LEU A 264 -24.80 -7.94 11.13
CA LEU A 264 -23.54 -8.03 10.40
C LEU A 264 -22.30 -7.80 11.27
N SER A 265 -22.43 -7.38 12.52
CA SER A 265 -21.29 -7.25 13.46
C SER A 265 -20.99 -8.61 14.09
N GLU A 266 -19.72 -9.04 14.12
CA GLU A 266 -19.32 -10.32 14.74
C GLU A 266 -19.65 -10.36 16.24
N GLU A 267 -19.61 -9.20 16.91
CA GLU A 267 -19.94 -9.06 18.34
C GLU A 267 -21.35 -8.53 18.60
N LEU A 268 -22.13 -8.31 17.54
CA LEU A 268 -23.52 -7.84 17.62
C LEU A 268 -23.68 -6.48 18.32
N ASP A 269 -22.67 -5.61 18.19
CA ASP A 269 -22.68 -4.26 18.75
C ASP A 269 -22.95 -3.17 17.69
N GLY A 270 -23.21 -3.59 16.45
CA GLY A 270 -23.41 -2.68 15.32
C GLY A 270 -22.13 -2.03 14.82
N ARG A 271 -20.95 -2.55 15.20
CA ARG A 271 -19.64 -2.04 14.87
C ARG A 271 -18.74 -3.14 14.32
N TRP A 272 -17.60 -2.71 13.77
CA TRP A 272 -16.53 -3.60 13.34
C TRP A 272 -16.01 -4.45 14.52
N PRO A 273 -15.63 -5.73 14.32
CA PRO A 273 -15.49 -6.44 13.04
C PRO A 273 -16.80 -6.89 12.40
N TRP A 274 -16.84 -6.88 11.06
CA TRP A 274 -18.02 -7.24 10.26
C TRP A 274 -17.93 -8.67 9.74
N LEU A 275 -19.05 -9.39 9.76
CA LEU A 275 -19.21 -10.69 9.14
C LEU A 275 -18.82 -10.66 7.66
N ARG A 276 -17.96 -11.60 7.28
CA ARG A 276 -17.65 -11.87 5.87
C ARG A 276 -18.65 -12.86 5.29
N VAL A 277 -18.92 -12.72 3.99
CA VAL A 277 -19.74 -13.69 3.26
C VAL A 277 -18.94 -14.98 3.09
N ASN A 278 -19.26 -16.00 3.88
CA ASN A 278 -18.67 -17.33 3.75
C ASN A 278 -19.62 -18.24 2.96
N ARG A 279 -19.27 -18.56 1.71
CA ARG A 279 -20.08 -19.44 0.85
C ARG A 279 -19.85 -20.94 1.10
N VAL A 280 -18.80 -21.30 1.85
CA VAL A 280 -18.43 -22.70 2.10
C VAL A 280 -19.13 -23.19 3.36
N VAL A 281 -18.93 -22.51 4.48
CA VAL A 281 -19.45 -22.94 5.79
C VAL A 281 -20.77 -22.23 6.12
N GLY A 282 -21.00 -21.03 5.59
CA GLY A 282 -22.15 -20.21 5.95
C GLY A 282 -22.01 -19.54 7.33
N VAL A 283 -23.09 -18.91 7.77
CA VAL A 283 -23.21 -18.32 9.11
C VAL A 283 -23.46 -19.41 10.14
N GLN A 284 -22.67 -19.40 11.22
CA GLN A 284 -22.83 -20.36 12.30
C GLN A 284 -24.15 -20.17 13.05
N PRO A 285 -24.87 -21.25 13.42
CA PRO A 285 -26.11 -21.14 14.18
C PRO A 285 -25.99 -20.32 15.46
N ARG A 286 -24.86 -20.36 16.17
CA ARG A 286 -24.64 -19.52 17.36
C ARG A 286 -24.74 -18.03 17.06
N HIS A 287 -24.14 -17.57 15.96
CA HIS A 287 -24.22 -16.16 15.57
C HIS A 287 -25.68 -15.75 15.38
N LEU A 288 -26.42 -16.57 14.65
CA LEU A 288 -27.83 -16.32 14.39
C LEU A 288 -28.66 -16.30 15.68
N LEU A 289 -28.48 -17.26 16.59
CA LEU A 289 -29.22 -17.28 17.85
C LEU A 289 -28.85 -16.10 18.77
N ARG A 290 -27.57 -15.72 18.82
CA ARG A 290 -27.14 -14.51 19.53
C ARG A 290 -27.78 -13.26 18.92
N ALA A 291 -27.81 -13.16 17.60
CA ALA A 291 -28.37 -12.03 16.87
C ALA A 291 -29.89 -11.91 17.07
N ALA A 292 -30.60 -13.04 17.10
CA ALA A 292 -32.03 -13.11 17.43
C ALA A 292 -32.30 -12.60 18.86
N LEU A 293 -31.48 -13.00 19.84
CA LEU A 293 -31.59 -12.47 21.20
C LEU A 293 -31.27 -10.98 21.29
N ALA A 294 -30.27 -10.49 20.54
CA ALA A 294 -29.84 -9.10 20.56
C ALA A 294 -30.87 -8.15 19.91
N THR A 295 -31.52 -8.59 18.83
CA THR A 295 -32.53 -7.81 18.09
C THR A 295 -33.96 -8.06 18.56
N GLY A 296 -34.20 -9.12 19.32
CA GLY A 296 -35.54 -9.56 19.73
C GLY A 296 -36.36 -10.20 18.60
N ARG A 297 -35.75 -10.51 17.45
CA ARG A 297 -36.40 -11.13 16.29
C ARG A 297 -36.43 -12.65 16.42
N ALA A 298 -37.33 -13.31 15.69
CA ALA A 298 -37.31 -14.76 15.60
C ALA A 298 -36.05 -15.24 14.84
N PRO A 299 -35.45 -16.39 15.19
CA PRO A 299 -34.32 -16.97 14.47
C PRO A 299 -34.55 -17.10 12.95
N ALA A 300 -35.77 -17.43 12.54
CA ALA A 300 -36.14 -17.53 11.12
C ALA A 300 -36.06 -16.17 10.39
N ASP A 301 -36.55 -15.09 11.00
CA ASP A 301 -36.50 -13.75 10.43
C ASP A 301 -35.06 -13.25 10.29
N VAL A 302 -34.21 -13.56 11.28
CA VAL A 302 -32.77 -13.23 11.22
C VAL A 302 -32.08 -14.00 10.10
N ALA A 303 -32.37 -15.30 9.95
CA ALA A 303 -31.85 -16.11 8.85
C ALA A 303 -32.26 -15.53 7.49
N GLU A 304 -33.53 -15.20 7.32
CA GLU A 304 -34.05 -14.63 6.09
C GLU A 304 -33.38 -13.28 5.78
N ARG A 305 -33.23 -12.42 6.80
CA ARG A 305 -32.57 -11.12 6.61
C ARG A 305 -31.10 -11.29 6.22
N LEU A 306 -30.35 -12.13 6.92
CA LEU A 306 -28.96 -12.45 6.55
C LEU A 306 -28.87 -13.05 5.13
N ALA A 307 -29.79 -13.94 4.76
CA ALA A 307 -29.85 -14.55 3.42
C ALA A 307 -30.10 -13.51 2.32
N SER A 308 -30.97 -12.53 2.55
CA SER A 308 -31.19 -11.40 1.64
C SER A 308 -29.92 -10.58 1.40
N MET A 309 -29.00 -10.54 2.38
CA MET A 309 -27.70 -9.90 2.29
C MET A 309 -26.59 -10.82 1.75
N GLY A 310 -26.94 -12.04 1.33
CA GLY A 310 -26.02 -13.02 0.74
C GLY A 310 -25.35 -13.96 1.74
N HIS A 311 -25.64 -13.84 3.03
CA HIS A 311 -25.15 -14.74 4.07
C HIS A 311 -26.03 -16.00 4.14
N ARG A 312 -25.46 -17.16 3.82
CA ARG A 312 -26.21 -18.43 3.83
C ARG A 312 -26.02 -19.17 5.13
N LEU A 313 -27.04 -19.90 5.57
CA LEU A 313 -26.90 -20.91 6.60
C LEU A 313 -26.45 -22.26 6.01
N PRO A 314 -25.73 -23.08 6.78
CA PRO A 314 -25.49 -24.46 6.37
C PRO A 314 -26.82 -25.23 6.24
N GLY A 315 -26.95 -26.05 5.20
CA GLY A 315 -28.24 -26.65 4.79
C GLY A 315 -28.86 -27.64 5.79
N ASN A 316 -28.09 -28.12 6.77
CA ASN A 316 -28.58 -28.97 7.85
C ASN A 316 -28.97 -28.19 9.11
N ALA A 317 -28.79 -26.86 9.15
CA ALA A 317 -29.17 -26.03 10.29
C ALA A 317 -30.68 -26.11 10.55
N ARG A 318 -31.04 -26.39 11.80
CA ARG A 318 -32.44 -26.39 12.26
C ARG A 318 -32.61 -25.26 13.26
N LEU A 319 -33.41 -24.28 12.89
CA LEU A 319 -33.64 -23.10 13.70
C LEU A 319 -34.81 -23.34 14.66
N PRO A 320 -34.64 -23.08 15.97
CA PRO A 320 -35.76 -23.08 16.89
C PRO A 320 -36.69 -21.88 16.60
N GLU A 321 -37.95 -21.99 17.00
CA GLU A 321 -38.91 -20.88 16.87
C GLU A 321 -38.51 -19.67 17.74
N VAL A 322 -37.93 -19.93 18.91
CA VAL A 322 -37.48 -18.92 19.87
C VAL A 322 -36.02 -19.18 20.21
N ALA A 323 -35.20 -18.12 20.19
CA ALA A 323 -33.82 -18.22 20.62
C ALA A 323 -33.73 -18.39 22.14
N ASP A 324 -32.91 -19.33 22.60
CA ASP A 324 -32.62 -19.55 24.01
C ASP A 324 -31.14 -19.25 24.31
N ALA A 325 -30.88 -18.44 25.33
CA ALA A 325 -29.54 -18.16 25.83
C ALA A 325 -28.79 -19.43 26.26
N ALA A 326 -29.51 -20.48 26.66
CA ALA A 326 -28.91 -21.75 27.03
C ALA A 326 -28.40 -22.53 25.81
N ASP A 327 -29.02 -22.38 24.63
CA ASP A 327 -28.50 -22.92 23.37
C ASP A 327 -27.26 -22.14 22.89
N VAL A 328 -27.26 -20.82 23.06
CA VAL A 328 -26.07 -20.01 22.76
C VAL A 328 -24.88 -20.45 23.59
N ARG A 329 -25.08 -20.70 24.90
CA ARG A 329 -24.02 -21.23 25.79
C ARG A 329 -23.57 -22.62 25.37
N LEU A 330 -24.49 -23.48 24.96
CA LEU A 330 -24.18 -24.81 24.44
C LEU A 330 -23.31 -24.72 23.18
N LEU A 331 -23.72 -23.93 22.19
CA LEU A 331 -22.99 -23.79 20.93
C LEU A 331 -21.62 -23.13 21.12
N ALA A 332 -21.49 -22.19 22.06
CA ALA A 332 -20.19 -21.61 22.41
C ALA A 332 -19.17 -22.64 22.92
N ALA A 333 -19.64 -23.74 23.52
CA ALA A 333 -18.78 -24.82 24.00
C ALA A 333 -18.36 -25.80 22.87
N VAL A 334 -19.13 -25.86 21.77
CA VAL A 334 -19.04 -26.89 20.72
C VAL A 334 -18.42 -26.36 19.43
N GLU A 335 -18.84 -25.17 18.98
CA GLU A 335 -18.40 -24.58 17.70
C GLU A 335 -16.88 -24.31 17.57
N PRO A 336 -16.11 -24.01 18.64
CA PRO A 336 -14.65 -23.90 18.51
C PRO A 336 -13.97 -25.20 18.08
N THR A 337 -14.64 -26.34 18.25
CA THR A 337 -14.09 -27.69 18.04
C THR A 337 -14.75 -28.45 16.90
N CYS A 338 -15.95 -28.06 16.46
CA CYS A 338 -16.61 -28.66 15.31
C CYS A 338 -17.62 -27.70 14.68
N SER A 339 -17.63 -27.65 13.34
CA SER A 339 -18.67 -26.93 12.60
C SER A 339 -19.91 -27.80 12.43
N LEU A 340 -21.02 -27.20 12.00
CA LEU A 340 -22.26 -27.92 11.70
C LEU A 340 -22.10 -28.96 10.56
N LEU A 341 -21.06 -28.82 9.73
CA LEU A 341 -20.76 -29.76 8.65
C LEU A 341 -19.93 -30.96 9.12
N ASP A 342 -19.32 -30.86 10.30
CA ASP A 342 -18.49 -31.91 10.88
C ASP A 342 -19.32 -32.85 11.75
N ASN A 343 -18.84 -34.09 11.92
CA ASN A 343 -19.41 -34.99 12.91
C ASN A 343 -18.99 -34.54 14.31
N VAL A 344 -19.95 -34.42 15.21
CA VAL A 344 -19.71 -34.11 16.62
C VAL A 344 -19.23 -35.38 17.32
N HIS A 345 -17.96 -35.40 17.72
CA HIS A 345 -17.38 -36.51 18.48
C HIS A 345 -17.87 -36.52 19.94
N LEU A 346 -17.84 -37.69 20.58
CA LEU A 346 -18.25 -37.89 21.98
C LEU A 346 -17.54 -36.91 22.95
N GLU A 347 -16.26 -36.62 22.72
CA GLU A 347 -15.49 -35.69 23.54
C GLU A 347 -16.06 -34.27 23.53
N HIS A 348 -16.61 -33.81 22.41
CA HIS A 348 -17.26 -32.49 22.30
C HIS A 348 -18.55 -32.45 23.14
N VAL A 349 -19.33 -33.54 23.11
CA VAL A 349 -20.56 -33.68 23.90
C VAL A 349 -20.25 -33.69 25.40
N LEU A 350 -19.25 -34.46 25.84
CA LEU A 350 -18.85 -34.52 27.25
C LEU A 350 -18.29 -33.19 27.75
N ARG A 351 -17.46 -32.52 26.94
CA ARG A 351 -16.93 -31.18 27.26
C ARG A 351 -18.05 -30.16 27.38
N ALA A 352 -18.99 -30.14 26.43
CA ALA A 352 -20.12 -29.22 26.46
C ALA A 352 -21.06 -29.50 27.65
N ALA A 353 -21.29 -30.77 28.00
CA ALA A 353 -22.06 -31.15 29.18
C ALA A 353 -21.43 -30.61 30.46
N SER A 354 -20.11 -30.77 30.62
CA SER A 354 -19.36 -30.23 31.76
C SER A 354 -19.46 -28.70 31.84
N LEU A 355 -19.23 -27.99 30.73
CA LEU A 355 -19.25 -26.52 30.69
C LEU A 355 -20.65 -25.91 30.88
N THR A 356 -21.71 -26.63 30.51
CA THR A 356 -23.09 -26.14 30.60
C THR A 356 -23.86 -26.68 31.80
N GLY A 357 -23.29 -27.64 32.56
CA GLY A 357 -23.97 -28.34 33.66
C GLY A 357 -25.14 -29.23 33.22
N ARG A 358 -25.23 -29.55 31.92
CA ARG A 358 -26.26 -30.43 31.34
C ARG A 358 -25.81 -31.88 31.39
N SER A 359 -26.74 -32.83 31.24
CA SER A 359 -26.33 -34.22 31.01
C SER A 359 -25.83 -34.39 29.57
N PRO A 360 -24.89 -35.32 29.29
CA PRO A 360 -24.48 -35.62 27.92
C PRO A 360 -25.64 -35.99 26.99
N ALA A 361 -26.67 -36.68 27.50
CA ALA A 361 -27.88 -36.98 26.73
C ALA A 361 -28.65 -35.71 26.34
N ASP A 362 -28.87 -34.77 27.28
CA ASP A 362 -29.55 -33.51 27.00
C ASP A 362 -28.78 -32.66 25.97
N VAL A 363 -27.44 -32.67 26.06
CA VAL A 363 -26.57 -32.00 25.09
C VAL A 363 -26.70 -32.63 23.71
N ALA A 364 -26.60 -33.95 23.62
CA ALA A 364 -26.72 -34.68 22.36
C ALA A 364 -28.08 -34.43 21.69
N GLU A 365 -29.19 -34.59 22.44
CA GLU A 365 -30.54 -34.34 21.97
C GLU A 365 -30.69 -32.90 21.44
N ARG A 366 -30.15 -31.91 22.17
CA ARG A 366 -30.23 -30.51 21.74
C ARG A 366 -29.38 -30.21 20.51
N LEU A 367 -28.17 -30.77 20.41
CA LEU A 367 -27.32 -30.62 19.23
C LEU A 367 -27.99 -31.22 17.98
N VAL A 368 -28.59 -32.41 18.08
CA VAL A 368 -29.39 -33.01 16.99
C VAL A 368 -30.57 -32.11 16.62
N ALA A 369 -31.28 -31.55 17.61
CA ALA A 369 -32.40 -30.65 17.36
C ALA A 369 -31.98 -29.37 16.61
N LEU A 370 -30.73 -28.91 16.80
CA LEU A 370 -30.14 -27.76 16.11
C LEU A 370 -29.48 -28.12 14.76
N GLY A 371 -29.43 -29.41 14.41
CA GLY A 371 -28.97 -29.90 13.10
C GLY A 371 -27.54 -30.46 13.06
N TYR A 372 -26.87 -30.58 14.20
CA TYR A 372 -25.57 -31.25 14.29
C TYR A 372 -25.71 -32.77 14.08
N ARG A 373 -24.71 -33.38 13.47
CA ARG A 373 -24.63 -34.83 13.29
C ARG A 373 -23.78 -35.45 14.39
N LEU A 374 -24.34 -36.44 15.08
CA LEU A 374 -23.65 -37.22 16.10
C LEU A 374 -23.49 -38.67 15.59
N PRO A 375 -22.47 -39.42 16.05
CA PRO A 375 -22.30 -40.82 15.70
C PRO A 375 -23.42 -41.68 16.31
N ASP A 376 -24.05 -42.52 15.48
CA ASP A 376 -25.21 -43.36 15.83
C ASP A 376 -24.88 -44.46 16.85
N GLU A 377 -23.61 -44.82 17.01
CA GLU A 377 -23.14 -45.96 17.81
C GLU A 377 -22.88 -45.63 19.29
N VAL A 378 -23.09 -44.37 19.70
CA VAL A 378 -22.70 -43.87 21.03
C VAL A 378 -23.92 -43.63 21.90
N ALA A 379 -23.99 -44.33 23.04
CA ALA A 379 -24.99 -44.09 24.07
C ALA A 379 -24.54 -42.95 25.00
N TYR A 380 -25.35 -41.89 25.11
CA TYR A 380 -25.05 -40.73 25.97
C TYR A 380 -25.73 -40.86 27.34
N PRO A 381 -25.00 -40.72 28.46
CA PRO A 381 -25.59 -40.83 29.79
C PRO A 381 -26.50 -39.65 30.11
N ARG A 382 -27.60 -39.93 30.82
CA ARG A 382 -28.53 -38.92 31.37
C ARG A 382 -28.08 -38.35 32.72
N VAL A 383 -27.00 -38.88 33.28
CA VAL A 383 -26.46 -38.43 34.57
C VAL A 383 -25.63 -37.18 34.35
N ARG A 384 -25.85 -36.16 35.18
CA ARG A 384 -25.01 -34.95 35.19
C ARG A 384 -23.70 -35.27 35.88
N GLY A 385 -22.59 -34.81 35.30
CA GLY A 385 -21.29 -34.85 36.00
C GLY A 385 -21.38 -34.02 37.27
N ALA A 386 -20.90 -34.56 38.39
CA ALA A 386 -20.66 -33.74 39.58
C ALA A 386 -19.57 -32.73 39.23
N LEU A 387 -19.88 -31.44 39.37
CA LEU A 387 -18.93 -30.34 39.20
C LEU A 387 -17.94 -30.32 40.37
#